data_AF-A0A945N199-F1
#
_entry.id   AF-A0A945N199-F1
#
_cell.length_a   1.000
_cell.length_b   1.000
_cell.length_c   1.000
_cell.angle_alpha   90.00
_cell.angle_beta   90.00
_cell.angle_gamma   90.00
#
_symmetry.space_group_name_H-M   'P 1'
#
loop_
_entity.id
_entity.type
_entity.pdbx_description
1 polymer ?
#
loop_
_entity_poly.entity_id
_entity_poly.type
_entity_poly.pdbx_seq_one_letter_code
_entity_poly.pdbx_strand_id
1 'polypeptide(L)' 'MLAVCKVTEGEGGIEILEKEPTEPGRGEIRIKVSAAGICGTDMQIYYWAPRMARRMTLPR' A
#
# COMPACT_ATOMS: atom_id res chain seq x y z
N MET A 1 11.02 4.41 7.25
CA MET A 1 10.81 3.03 6.74
C MET A 1 10.37 3.09 5.29
N LEU A 2 10.79 2.14 4.45
CA LEU A 2 10.36 2.08 3.05
C LEU A 2 8.94 1.50 2.96
N ALA A 3 8.13 2.06 2.07
CA ALA A 3 6.76 1.62 1.80
C ALA A 3 6.47 1.63 0.30
N VAL A 4 5.95 0.51 -0.23
CA VAL A 4 5.43 0.43 -1.60
C VAL A 4 4.02 1.03 -1.61
N CYS A 5 3.83 2.14 -2.32
CA CYS A 5 2.60 2.93 -2.31
C CYS A 5 2.07 3.13 -3.73
N LYS A 6 0.75 3.06 -3.90
CA LYS A 6 0.09 3.61 -5.08
C LYS A 6 -0.01 5.12 -4.91
N VAL A 7 0.62 5.91 -5.78
CA VAL A 7 0.70 7.38 -5.66
C VAL A 7 -0.09 8.10 -6.74
N THR A 8 -0.35 7.45 -7.87
CA THR A 8 -1.14 8.00 -8.98
C THR A 8 -2.19 7.00 -9.45
N GLU A 9 -3.26 7.51 -10.06
CA GLU A 9 -4.29 6.67 -10.68
C GLU A 9 -3.78 6.05 -11.99
N GLY A 10 -4.41 4.95 -12.44
CA GLY A 10 -4.04 4.24 -13.66
C GLY A 10 -3.12 3.04 -13.44
N GLU A 11 -2.82 2.28 -14.49
CA GLU A 11 -1.94 1.12 -14.39
C GLU A 11 -0.54 1.50 -13.89
N GLY A 12 0.04 0.69 -13.00
CA GLY A 12 1.28 1.03 -12.33
C GLY A 12 1.04 2.08 -11.25
N GLY A 13 1.62 3.26 -11.38
CA GLY A 13 1.52 4.33 -10.37
C GLY A 13 2.01 3.92 -8.99
N ILE A 14 2.93 2.95 -8.93
CA ILE A 14 3.52 2.42 -7.71
C ILE A 14 4.89 3.04 -7.51
N GLU A 15 5.14 3.60 -6.34
CA GLU A 15 6.44 4.15 -5.95
C GLU A 15 6.86 3.64 -4.57
N ILE A 16 8.16 3.69 -4.32
CA ILE A 16 8.72 3.45 -2.99
C ILE A 16 8.86 4.81 -2.31
N LEU A 17 8.17 4.98 -1.18
CA LEU A 17 8.23 6.17 -0.36
C LEU A 17 8.93 5.88 0.96
N GLU A 18 9.66 6.86 1.49
CA GLU A 18 10.09 6.85 2.89
C GLU A 18 8.97 7.42 3.78
N LYS A 19 8.63 6.70 4.85
CA LYS A 19 7.63 7.09 5.84
C LYS A 19 8.11 6.88 7.26
N GLU A 20 7.69 7.71 8.19
CA GLU A 20 7.92 7.49 9.61
C GLU A 20 7.03 6.34 10.14
N PRO A 21 7.57 5.42 10.97
CA PRO A 21 6.75 4.40 11.63
C PRO A 21 5.76 5.04 12.60
N THR A 22 4.49 4.64 12.54
CA THR A 22 3.46 5.09 13.50
C THR A 22 3.56 4.28 14.79
N GLU A 23 3.41 4.93 15.95
CA GLU A 23 3.31 4.25 17.25
C GLU A 23 1.97 3.52 17.37
N PRO A 24 1.93 2.28 17.89
CA PRO A 24 0.69 1.55 18.03
C PRO A 24 -0.22 2.18 19.09
N GLY A 25 -1.51 2.29 18.78
CA GLY A 25 -2.54 2.71 19.72
C GLY A 25 -2.92 1.60 20.72
N ARG A 26 -3.92 1.88 21.55
CA ARG A 26 -4.41 0.91 22.55
C ARG A 26 -5.02 -0.31 21.86
N GLY A 27 -4.44 -1.48 22.09
CA GLY A 27 -4.88 -2.75 21.50
C GLY A 27 -4.25 -3.07 20.15
N GLU A 28 -3.34 -2.23 19.65
CA GLU A 28 -2.59 -2.45 18.42
C GLU A 28 -1.19 -2.99 18.72
N ILE A 29 -0.55 -3.59 17.72
CA ILE A 29 0.85 -4.04 17.79
C ILE A 29 1.64 -3.50 16.62
N ARG A 30 2.93 -3.22 16.86
CA ARG A 30 3.88 -2.85 15.81
C ARG A 30 4.59 -4.10 15.29
N ILE A 31 4.54 -4.31 13.98
CA ILE A 31 5.18 -5.46 13.32
C ILE A 31 6.33 -4.95 12.46
N LYS A 32 7.52 -5.53 12.67
CA LYS A 32 8.63 -5.38 11.73
C LYS A 32 8.47 -6.42 10.62
N VAL A 33 8.00 -5.98 9.45
CA VAL A 33 7.83 -6.86 8.29
C VAL A 33 9.19 -7.42 7.87
N SER A 34 9.32 -8.75 7.86
CA SER A 34 10.55 -9.45 7.43
C SER A 34 10.47 -9.87 5.95
N ALA A 35 9.28 -10.24 5.48
CA ALA A 35 8.99 -10.58 4.09
C ALA A 35 7.50 -10.33 3.80
N ALA A 36 7.17 -10.06 2.55
CA ALA A 36 5.79 -9.94 2.04
C ALA A 36 5.72 -10.58 0.65
N GLY A 37 4.54 -11.13 0.31
CA GLY A 37 4.27 -11.71 -1.00
C GLY A 37 3.28 -10.85 -1.79
N ILE A 38 3.24 -11.07 -3.11
CA ILE A 38 2.28 -10.44 -4.02
C ILE A 38 1.18 -11.46 -4.32
N CYS A 39 -0.08 -11.05 -4.20
CA CYS A 39 -1.26 -11.84 -4.50
C CYS A 39 -2.06 -11.25 -5.67
N GLY A 40 -3.13 -11.94 -6.09
CA GLY A 40 -3.97 -11.47 -7.20
C GLY A 40 -4.65 -10.12 -6.95
N THR A 41 -4.93 -9.77 -5.69
CA THR A 41 -5.50 -8.46 -5.34
C THR A 41 -4.49 -7.34 -5.59
N ASP A 42 -3.21 -7.59 -5.36
CA ASP A 42 -2.17 -6.60 -5.65
C ASP A 42 -2.09 -6.31 -7.15
N MET A 43 -2.30 -7.33 -7.99
CA MET A 43 -2.39 -7.12 -9.44
C MET A 43 -3.63 -6.30 -9.82
N GLN A 44 -4.77 -6.49 -9.13
CA GLN A 44 -5.95 -5.65 -9.35
C GLN A 44 -5.70 -4.17 -8.97
N ILE A 45 -4.86 -3.91 -7.96
CA ILE A 45 -4.41 -2.55 -7.60
C ILE A 45 -3.43 -2.00 -8.65
N TYR A 46 -2.47 -2.83 -9.08
CA TYR A 46 -1.47 -2.48 -10.08
C TYR A 46 -2.15 -2.04 -11.39
N TYR A 47 -3.04 -2.86 -11.94
CA TYR A 47 -3.79 -2.57 -13.18
C TYR A 47 -4.94 -1.56 -13.00
N TRP A 48 -5.09 -0.97 -11.81
CA TRP A 48 -6.17 -0.02 -11.51
C TRP A 48 -7.57 -0.55 -11.84
N ALA A 49 -7.80 -1.82 -11.54
CA ALA A 49 -9.05 -2.49 -11.88
C ALA A 49 -10.23 -1.81 -11.14
N PRO A 50 -11.40 -1.63 -11.78
CA PRO A 50 -12.51 -0.84 -11.20
C PRO A 50 -12.96 -1.28 -9.81
N ARG A 51 -12.83 -2.57 -9.49
CA ARG A 51 -13.18 -3.13 -8.17
C ARG A 51 -12.27 -2.61 -7.05
N MET A 52 -10.97 -2.48 -7.31
CA MET A 52 -9.99 -1.99 -6.33
C MET A 52 -9.87 -0.47 -6.38
N ALA A 53 -9.81 0.12 -7.57
CA ALA A 53 -9.64 1.57 -7.75
C ALA A 53 -10.65 2.38 -6.91
N ARG A 54 -11.94 2.01 -6.93
CA ARG A 54 -13.00 2.69 -6.16
C ARG A 54 -12.89 2.61 -4.64
N ARG A 55 -11.95 1.82 -4.11
CA ARG A 55 -11.73 1.61 -2.67
C ARG A 55 -10.46 2.29 -2.18
N MET A 56 -9.69 2.89 -3.08
CA MET A 56 -8.39 3.46 -2.74
C MET A 56 -8.51 4.96 -2.51
N THR A 57 -7.92 5.41 -1.40
CA THR A 57 -7.55 6.81 -1.19
C THR A 57 -6.06 6.90 -1.37
N LEU A 58 -5.61 7.63 -2.40
CA LEU A 58 -4.19 7.76 -2.67
C LEU A 58 -3.53 8.68 -1.62
N PRO A 59 -2.32 8.34 -1.17
CA PRO A 59 -1.52 9.23 -0.33
C PRO A 59 -1.22 10.51 -1.13
N ARG A 60 -1.37 11.66 -0.47
CA ARG A 60 -0.88 12.95 -0.99
C ARG A 60 0.61 13.09 -0.72
#